data_AF-A0A7C4FTP5-F1
#
_entry.id   AF-A0A7C4FTP5-F1
#
_cell.length_a   1.000
_cell.length_b   1.000
_cell.length_c   1.000
_cell.angle_alpha   90.00
_cell.angle_beta   90.00
_cell.angle_gamma   90.00
#
_symmetry.space_group_name_H-M   'P 1'
#
loop_
_entity.id
_entity.type
_entity.pdbx_description
1 polymer ?
#
loop_
_entity_poly.entity_id
_entity_poly.type
_entity_poly.pdbx_seq_one_letter_code
_entity_poly.pdbx_strand_id
1 'polypeptide(L)'
;PESVSVFDRFEEAIQPLVEANKMKGILAQFPPSFKNTQENRVYLNRFKDTLSEYPLIVEFRHSSWDKEPAFDFLKNLGIAYCSVDEPDLPGLMPSKAIATTNLGYIRFHGRNKKAWYGGDSSERYNYLYSDQELRSWIPKIKHISDNTEELLIFFNNCHAGHATRNALKMQDMLQSDLFKPNTDSRK
;
A
#
# COMPACT_ATOMS: atom_id res chain seq x y z
N PRO A 1 -0.41 39.41 3.49
CA PRO A 1 -0.41 38.11 4.19
C PRO A 1 -0.10 37.00 3.18
N GLU A 2 1.10 36.43 3.25
CA GLU A 2 1.42 35.24 2.47
C GLU A 2 0.44 34.13 2.85
N SER A 3 -0.24 33.56 1.86
CA SER A 3 -1.19 32.48 2.09
C SER A 3 -0.40 31.27 2.57
N VAL A 4 -0.64 30.84 3.82
CA VAL A 4 -0.10 29.59 4.36
C VAL A 4 -0.38 28.46 3.37
N SER A 5 0.64 27.69 3.02
CA SER A 5 0.51 26.63 2.02
C SER A 5 -0.40 25.52 2.56
N VAL A 6 -1.00 24.74 1.65
CA VAL A 6 -1.80 23.57 2.06
C VAL A 6 -0.94 22.54 2.81
N PHE A 7 0.36 22.49 2.53
CA PHE A 7 1.30 21.61 3.19
C PHE A 7 1.61 22.07 4.60
N ASP A 8 1.82 23.36 4.83
CA ASP A 8 2.11 23.88 6.18
C ASP A 8 0.92 23.59 7.13
N ARG A 9 -0.31 23.76 6.63
CA ARG A 9 -1.52 23.40 7.39
C ARG A 9 -1.66 21.90 7.63
N PHE A 10 -1.23 21.08 6.68
CA PHE A 10 -1.23 19.63 6.82
C PHE A 10 -0.20 19.19 7.86
N GLU A 11 1.01 19.74 7.82
CA GLU A 11 2.08 19.49 8.78
C GLU A 11 1.68 19.88 10.21
N GLU A 12 1.11 21.07 10.38
CA GLU A 12 0.58 21.52 11.66
C GLU A 12 -0.47 20.53 12.22
N ALA A 13 -1.33 19.99 11.36
CA ALA A 13 -2.39 19.06 11.76
C ALA A 13 -1.87 17.67 12.17
N ILE A 14 -0.75 17.20 11.58
CA ILE A 14 -0.17 15.89 11.90
C ILE A 14 0.82 15.94 13.06
N GLN A 15 1.30 17.13 13.44
CA GLN A 15 2.34 17.32 14.44
C GLN A 15 2.11 16.56 15.77
N PRO A 16 0.88 16.49 16.34
CA PRO A 16 0.65 15.70 17.55
C PRO A 16 0.93 14.19 17.38
N LEU A 17 0.74 13.64 16.18
CA LEU A 17 1.05 12.23 15.88
C LEU A 17 2.55 12.01 15.76
N VAL A 18 3.27 13.01 15.23
CA VAL A 18 4.73 13.00 15.11
C VAL A 18 5.37 13.05 16.49
N GLU A 19 4.98 14.03 17.32
CA GLU A 19 5.49 14.21 18.68
C GLU A 19 5.20 13.01 19.59
N ALA A 20 4.06 12.35 19.39
CA ALA A 20 3.70 11.13 20.12
C ALA A 20 4.37 9.86 19.57
N ASN A 21 5.21 9.95 18.53
CA ASN A 21 5.83 8.82 17.84
C ASN A 21 4.80 7.76 17.36
N LYS A 22 3.63 8.23 16.91
CA LYS A 22 2.51 7.40 16.41
C LYS A 22 2.36 7.47 14.90
N MET A 23 3.10 8.35 14.23
CA MET A 23 3.09 8.47 12.78
C MET A 23 4.10 7.52 12.15
N LYS A 24 3.63 6.63 11.26
CA LYS A 24 4.50 5.70 10.52
C LYS A 24 4.87 6.18 9.11
N GLY A 25 4.07 7.08 8.56
CA GLY A 25 4.31 7.67 7.24
C GLY A 25 3.05 8.29 6.65
N ILE A 26 3.22 8.95 5.52
CA ILE A 26 2.16 9.63 4.78
C ILE A 26 1.84 8.79 3.55
N LEU A 27 0.58 8.40 3.37
CA LEU A 27 0.11 7.73 2.17
C LEU A 27 -0.42 8.74 1.15
N ALA A 28 0.21 8.81 -0.01
CA ALA A 28 -0.26 9.54 -1.18
C ALA A 28 -0.83 8.57 -2.22
N GLN A 29 -2.15 8.41 -2.24
CA GLN A 29 -2.85 7.68 -3.30
C GLN A 29 -3.11 8.59 -4.50
N PHE A 30 -2.62 8.19 -5.66
CA PHE A 30 -2.89 8.87 -6.92
C PHE A 30 -4.05 8.24 -7.72
N PRO A 31 -4.83 9.03 -8.47
CA PRO A 31 -5.92 8.53 -9.30
C PRO A 31 -5.41 7.80 -10.57
N PRO A 32 -6.26 7.04 -11.28
CA PRO A 32 -5.90 6.36 -12.54
C PRO A 32 -5.38 7.28 -13.65
N SER A 33 -5.69 8.59 -13.62
CA SER A 33 -5.15 9.57 -14.56
C SER A 33 -3.67 9.87 -14.34
N PHE A 34 -3.12 9.55 -13.17
CA PHE A 34 -1.71 9.74 -12.84
C PHE A 34 -0.85 8.63 -13.46
N LYS A 35 -0.49 8.79 -14.73
CA LYS A 35 0.32 7.82 -15.49
C LYS A 35 1.81 8.06 -15.29
N ASN A 36 2.63 7.06 -15.60
CA ASN A 36 4.10 7.13 -15.55
C ASN A 36 4.62 7.98 -16.71
N THR A 37 4.65 9.30 -16.51
CA THR A 37 5.16 10.31 -17.43
C THR A 37 6.32 11.07 -16.78
N GLN A 38 7.13 11.75 -17.60
CA GLN A 38 8.22 12.58 -17.07
C GLN A 38 7.70 13.69 -16.14
N GLU A 39 6.60 14.33 -16.51
CA GLU A 39 5.93 15.36 -15.70
C GLU A 39 5.54 14.82 -14.32
N ASN A 40 4.91 13.65 -14.27
CA ASN A 40 4.49 13.04 -13.00
C ASN A 40 5.67 12.55 -12.16
N ARG A 41 6.79 12.16 -12.78
CA ARG A 41 8.05 11.88 -12.05
C ARG A 41 8.64 13.14 -11.42
N VAL A 42 8.67 14.25 -12.16
CA VAL A 42 9.09 15.55 -11.61
C VAL A 42 8.17 15.99 -10.47
N TYR A 43 6.86 15.76 -10.61
CA TYR A 43 5.92 16.01 -9.53
C TYR A 43 6.25 15.18 -8.27
N LEU A 44 6.49 13.88 -8.40
CA LEU A 44 6.84 13.02 -7.26
C LEU A 44 8.13 13.47 -6.56
N ASN A 45 9.14 13.93 -7.32
CA ASN A 45 10.36 14.48 -6.72
C ASN A 45 10.05 15.68 -5.83
N ARG A 46 9.36 16.69 -6.38
CA ARG A 46 8.97 17.89 -5.62
C ARG A 46 8.10 17.56 -4.42
N PHE A 47 7.19 16.59 -4.59
CA PHE A 47 6.31 16.15 -3.52
C PHE A 47 7.09 15.47 -2.39
N LYS A 48 8.11 14.66 -2.71
CA LYS A 48 9.03 14.10 -1.70
C LYS A 48 9.87 15.17 -1.02
N ASP A 49 10.32 16.19 -1.76
CA ASP A 49 11.07 17.32 -1.20
C ASP A 49 10.21 18.13 -0.22
N THR A 50 8.92 18.29 -0.53
CA THR A 50 7.97 19.02 0.34
C THR A 50 7.72 18.28 1.65
N LEU A 51 7.70 16.94 1.63
CA LEU A 51 7.50 16.09 2.80
C LEU A 51 8.80 15.38 3.19
N SER A 52 9.92 16.11 3.17
CA SER A 52 11.26 15.54 3.39
C SER A 52 11.37 14.82 4.74
N GLU A 53 10.74 15.39 5.76
CA GLU A 53 10.79 14.96 7.17
C GLU A 53 10.02 13.67 7.47
N TYR A 54 9.18 13.21 6.54
CA TYR A 54 8.28 12.09 6.78
C TYR A 54 8.53 10.93 5.79
N PRO A 55 8.40 9.67 6.24
CA PRO A 55 8.31 8.53 5.33
C PRO A 55 7.12 8.71 4.38
N LEU A 56 7.38 8.71 3.08
CA LEU A 56 6.36 8.85 2.06
C LEU A 56 6.05 7.50 1.42
N ILE A 57 4.77 7.15 1.38
CA ILE A 57 4.24 5.97 0.70
C ILE A 57 3.41 6.45 -0.50
N VAL A 58 3.65 5.89 -1.69
CA VAL A 58 2.86 6.18 -2.89
C VAL A 58 2.07 4.97 -3.34
N GLU A 59 0.81 5.20 -3.69
CA GLU A 59 -0.07 4.19 -4.27
C GLU A 59 -0.52 4.64 -5.66
N PHE A 60 -0.24 3.81 -6.66
CA PHE A 60 -0.64 4.03 -8.04
C PHE A 60 -1.89 3.23 -8.39
N ARG A 61 -2.71 3.78 -9.29
CA ARG A 61 -3.92 3.15 -9.83
C ARG A 61 -3.86 2.92 -11.33
N HIS A 62 -2.66 3.02 -11.92
CA HIS A 62 -2.46 2.88 -13.36
C HIS A 62 -1.22 2.05 -13.69
N SER A 63 -1.42 0.96 -14.44
CA SER A 63 -0.40 -0.05 -14.78
C SER A 63 0.83 0.47 -15.51
N SER A 64 0.81 1.70 -16.05
CA SER A 64 2.01 2.34 -16.61
C SER A 64 3.17 2.44 -15.62
N TRP A 65 2.87 2.43 -14.31
CA TRP A 65 3.88 2.43 -13.24
C TRP A 65 4.42 1.04 -12.91
N ASP A 66 3.79 -0.04 -13.39
CA ASP A 66 4.26 -1.42 -13.21
C ASP A 66 5.45 -1.74 -14.13
N LYS A 67 6.59 -1.09 -13.87
CA LYS A 67 7.84 -1.28 -14.60
C LYS A 67 9.01 -1.17 -13.63
N GLU A 68 10.03 -2.02 -13.76
CA GLU A 68 11.24 -1.95 -12.93
C GLU A 68 11.85 -0.53 -12.86
N PRO A 69 12.03 0.22 -13.97
CA PRO A 69 12.54 1.60 -13.89
C PRO A 69 11.65 2.61 -13.14
N ALA A 70 10.38 2.29 -12.89
CA ALA A 70 9.53 3.08 -12.01
C ALA A 70 9.79 2.75 -10.54
N PHE A 71 9.92 1.47 -10.20
CA PHE A 71 10.26 1.06 -8.83
C PHE A 71 11.66 1.49 -8.43
N ASP A 72 12.65 1.42 -9.33
CA ASP A 72 14.00 1.93 -9.08
C ASP A 72 14.03 3.45 -8.88
N PHE A 73 13.19 4.17 -9.62
CA PHE A 73 13.00 5.60 -9.40
C PHE A 73 12.45 5.90 -7.98
N LEU A 74 11.48 5.12 -7.49
CA LEU A 74 11.00 5.27 -6.12
C LEU A 74 12.08 4.93 -5.08
N LYS A 75 12.86 3.86 -5.30
CA LYS A 75 14.01 3.50 -4.44
C LYS A 75 14.99 4.66 -4.33
N ASN A 76 15.36 5.26 -5.46
CA ASN A 76 16.30 6.39 -5.50
C ASN A 76 15.78 7.64 -4.78
N LEU A 77 14.46 7.84 -4.74
CA LEU A 77 13.83 8.94 -3.99
C LEU A 77 13.56 8.60 -2.51
N GLY A 78 13.80 7.36 -2.08
CA GLY A 78 13.43 6.90 -0.74
C GLY A 78 11.91 6.90 -0.50
N ILE A 79 11.13 6.66 -1.55
CA ILE A 79 9.66 6.58 -1.48
C ILE A 79 9.23 5.12 -1.40
N ALA A 80 8.43 4.77 -0.39
CA ALA A 80 7.85 3.44 -0.25
C ALA A 80 6.73 3.24 -1.28
N TYR A 81 6.73 2.10 -1.96
CA TYR A 81 5.65 1.70 -2.84
C TYR A 81 4.57 0.94 -2.06
N CYS A 82 3.31 1.35 -2.22
CA CYS A 82 2.17 0.60 -1.73
C CYS A 82 1.83 -0.54 -2.70
N SER A 83 2.13 -1.78 -2.29
CA SER A 83 1.67 -2.98 -2.99
C SER A 83 0.15 -3.12 -2.82
N VAL A 84 -0.59 -3.21 -3.91
CA VAL A 84 -2.06 -3.24 -3.88
C VAL A 84 -2.62 -4.61 -4.25
N ASP A 85 -3.71 -5.00 -3.60
CA ASP A 85 -4.62 -6.02 -4.12
C ASP A 85 -5.90 -5.34 -4.62
N GLU A 86 -6.06 -5.36 -5.94
CA GLU A 86 -7.22 -4.85 -6.65
C GLU A 86 -7.63 -5.87 -7.74
N PRO A 87 -8.83 -5.78 -8.34
CA PRO A 87 -9.26 -6.76 -9.31
C PRO A 87 -8.36 -6.74 -10.54
N ASP A 88 -8.10 -7.92 -11.10
CA ASP A 88 -7.35 -8.05 -12.34
C ASP A 88 -8.19 -7.55 -13.54
N LEU A 89 -8.03 -6.26 -13.85
CA LEU A 89 -8.68 -5.52 -14.93
C LEU A 89 -7.63 -4.70 -15.71
N PRO A 90 -7.83 -4.50 -17.03
CA PRO A 90 -6.91 -3.71 -17.85
C PRO A 90 -6.70 -2.30 -17.29
N GLY A 91 -5.43 -1.91 -17.17
CA GLY A 91 -5.02 -0.57 -16.72
C GLY A 91 -4.81 -0.45 -15.21
N LEU A 92 -5.20 -1.42 -14.40
CA LEU A 92 -4.96 -1.44 -12.95
C LEU A 92 -3.58 -1.99 -12.60
N MET A 93 -3.09 -1.66 -11.40
CA MET A 93 -1.85 -2.20 -10.88
C MET A 93 -2.03 -3.69 -10.56
N PRO A 94 -1.06 -4.55 -10.92
CA PRO A 94 -1.12 -5.95 -10.56
C PRO A 94 -0.78 -6.16 -9.09
N SER A 95 -1.31 -7.25 -8.52
CA SER A 95 -1.02 -7.70 -7.16
C SER A 95 0.37 -8.30 -7.01
N LYS A 96 1.40 -7.45 -7.09
CA LYS A 96 2.82 -7.81 -6.93
C LYS A 96 3.31 -7.44 -5.53
N ALA A 97 4.34 -8.16 -5.08
CA ALA A 97 5.01 -7.92 -3.81
C ALA A 97 6.30 -7.13 -4.08
N ILE A 98 6.29 -5.83 -3.76
CA ILE A 98 7.41 -4.94 -4.09
C ILE A 98 7.73 -4.08 -2.88
N ALA A 99 8.99 -4.08 -2.48
CA ALA A 99 9.56 -3.18 -1.48
C ALA A 99 10.55 -2.23 -2.17
N THR A 100 10.38 -0.93 -1.95
CA THR A 100 11.28 0.11 -2.50
C THR A 100 12.05 0.86 -1.42
N THR A 101 11.71 0.65 -0.16
CA THR A 101 12.39 1.19 1.02
C THR A 101 12.33 0.17 2.15
N ASN A 102 12.86 0.51 3.33
CA ASN A 102 12.76 -0.33 4.53
C ASN A 102 11.36 -0.31 5.16
N LEU A 103 10.41 0.47 4.62
CA LEU A 103 9.00 0.47 5.02
C LEU A 103 8.17 -0.24 3.96
N GLY A 104 7.69 -1.43 4.28
CA GLY A 104 6.75 -2.18 3.46
C GLY A 104 5.32 -1.71 3.69
N TYR A 105 4.52 -1.65 2.62
CA TYR A 105 3.14 -1.21 2.70
C TYR A 105 2.24 -2.00 1.74
N ILE A 106 1.14 -2.56 2.26
CA ILE A 106 0.16 -3.33 1.47
C ILE A 106 -1.26 -2.81 1.72
N ARG A 107 -2.03 -2.62 0.64
CA ARG A 107 -3.47 -2.29 0.71
C ARG A 107 -4.33 -3.28 -0.05
N PHE A 108 -5.30 -3.86 0.64
CA PHE A 108 -6.30 -4.77 0.08
C PHE A 108 -7.61 -4.01 -0.21
N HIS A 109 -7.96 -3.83 -1.49
CA HIS A 109 -9.17 -3.12 -1.89
C HIS A 109 -10.37 -4.03 -2.18
N GLY A 110 -10.14 -5.33 -2.31
CA GLY A 110 -11.11 -6.28 -2.82
C GLY A 110 -10.96 -6.50 -4.33
N ARG A 111 -11.62 -7.53 -4.85
CA ARG A 111 -11.54 -7.94 -6.26
C ARG A 111 -12.88 -7.91 -6.98
N ASN A 112 -13.77 -6.99 -6.59
CA ASN A 112 -15.09 -6.87 -7.20
C ASN A 112 -15.01 -6.30 -8.64
N LYS A 113 -14.75 -7.17 -9.62
CA LYS A 113 -14.62 -6.79 -11.05
C LYS A 113 -15.88 -6.11 -11.60
N LYS A 114 -17.07 -6.53 -11.16
CA LYS A 114 -18.35 -6.05 -11.71
C LYS A 114 -18.63 -4.59 -11.32
N ALA A 115 -18.33 -4.22 -10.08
CA ALA A 115 -18.59 -2.88 -9.57
C ALA A 115 -17.43 -1.90 -9.77
N TRP A 116 -16.24 -2.37 -10.20
CA TRP A 116 -15.03 -1.54 -10.19
C TRP A 116 -15.14 -0.25 -11.03
N TYR A 117 -15.71 -0.34 -12.23
CA TYR A 117 -15.90 0.80 -13.15
C TYR A 117 -17.36 1.24 -13.31
N GLY A 118 -18.33 0.54 -12.73
CA GLY A 118 -19.75 0.76 -13.02
C GLY A 118 -20.71 0.72 -11.82
N GLY A 119 -20.22 0.46 -10.61
CA GLY A 119 -21.03 0.50 -9.39
C GLY A 119 -20.84 1.79 -8.59
N ASP A 120 -21.64 1.97 -7.54
CA ASP A 120 -21.36 3.00 -6.54
C ASP A 120 -19.98 2.74 -5.91
N SER A 121 -19.30 3.81 -5.50
CA SER A 121 -18.00 3.78 -4.82
C SER A 121 -17.95 2.80 -3.64
N SER A 122 -19.09 2.60 -2.96
CA SER A 122 -19.25 1.64 -1.86
C SER A 122 -19.23 0.18 -2.32
N GLU A 123 -19.81 -0.13 -3.47
CA GLU A 123 -19.88 -1.48 -4.04
C GLU A 123 -18.52 -1.95 -4.57
N ARG A 124 -17.68 -1.02 -5.03
CA ARG A 124 -16.29 -1.30 -5.45
C ARG A 124 -15.53 -2.05 -4.35
N TYR A 125 -15.70 -1.63 -3.09
CA TYR A 125 -15.04 -2.19 -1.92
C TYR A 125 -15.86 -3.27 -1.20
N ASN A 126 -17.04 -3.63 -1.74
CA ASN A 126 -17.86 -4.72 -1.23
C ASN A 126 -17.27 -6.07 -1.67
N TYR A 127 -16.28 -6.53 -0.91
CA TYR A 127 -15.60 -7.78 -1.17
C TYR A 127 -15.17 -8.45 0.13
N LEU A 128 -15.53 -9.72 0.33
CA LEU A 128 -15.01 -10.54 1.41
C LEU A 128 -14.01 -11.52 0.81
N TYR A 129 -12.73 -11.35 1.14
CA TYR A 129 -11.69 -12.26 0.67
C TYR A 129 -11.92 -13.67 1.20
N SER A 130 -11.72 -14.65 0.32
CA SER A 130 -11.68 -16.06 0.71
C SER A 130 -10.33 -16.43 1.33
N ASP A 131 -10.31 -17.54 2.07
CA ASP A 131 -9.08 -18.03 2.71
C ASP A 131 -7.99 -18.34 1.68
N GLN A 132 -8.36 -18.88 0.53
CA GLN A 132 -7.43 -19.18 -0.55
C GLN A 132 -6.75 -17.90 -1.07
N GLU A 133 -7.49 -16.80 -1.19
CA GLU A 133 -6.97 -15.53 -1.66
C GLU A 133 -6.06 -14.88 -0.64
N LEU A 134 -6.44 -14.89 0.64
CA LEU A 134 -5.58 -14.42 1.72
C LEU A 134 -4.29 -15.27 1.81
N ARG A 135 -4.41 -16.60 1.72
CA ARG A 135 -3.25 -17.52 1.70
C ARG A 135 -2.32 -17.26 0.52
N SER A 136 -2.86 -16.90 -0.65
CA SER A 136 -2.03 -16.56 -1.82
C SER A 136 -1.13 -15.33 -1.60
N TRP A 137 -1.46 -14.49 -0.61
CA TRP A 137 -0.66 -13.33 -0.23
C TRP A 137 0.38 -13.64 0.84
N ILE A 138 0.34 -14.77 1.54
CA ILE A 138 1.32 -15.09 2.60
C ILE A 138 2.76 -15.09 2.08
N PRO A 139 3.10 -15.76 0.94
CA PRO A 139 4.47 -15.69 0.42
C PRO A 139 4.89 -14.27 0.00
N LYS A 140 3.95 -13.46 -0.48
CA LYS A 140 4.18 -12.07 -0.89
C LYS A 140 4.45 -11.17 0.32
N ILE A 141 3.65 -11.32 1.37
CA ILE A 141 3.80 -10.63 2.64
C ILE A 141 5.15 -10.98 3.26
N LYS A 142 5.51 -12.28 3.29
CA LYS A 142 6.81 -12.73 3.78
C LYS A 142 7.96 -12.13 2.97
N HIS A 143 7.86 -12.14 1.64
CA HIS A 143 8.88 -11.52 0.80
C HIS A 143 9.09 -10.03 1.12
N ILE A 144 8.02 -9.24 1.28
CA ILE A 144 8.16 -7.83 1.67
C ILE A 144 8.74 -7.72 3.07
N SER A 145 8.25 -8.52 4.02
CA SER A 145 8.73 -8.53 5.41
C SER A 145 10.21 -8.87 5.52
N ASP A 146 10.73 -9.79 4.69
CA ASP A 146 12.14 -10.18 4.68
C ASP A 146 13.05 -9.08 4.10
N ASN A 147 12.48 -8.10 3.39
CA ASN A 147 13.20 -6.99 2.74
C ASN A 147 12.89 -5.62 3.37
N THR A 148 12.19 -5.57 4.50
CA THR A 148 11.76 -4.33 5.17
C THR A 148 11.94 -4.47 6.67
N GLU A 149 12.18 -3.35 7.35
CA GLU A 149 12.25 -3.30 8.81
C GLU A 149 10.86 -3.29 9.45
N GLU A 150 9.90 -2.67 8.78
CA GLU A 150 8.50 -2.61 9.21
C GLU A 150 7.57 -2.82 8.01
N LEU A 151 6.53 -3.62 8.19
CA LEU A 151 5.50 -3.88 7.18
C LEU A 151 4.12 -3.52 7.73
N LEU A 152 3.46 -2.57 7.06
CA LEU A 152 2.09 -2.18 7.36
C LEU A 152 1.11 -2.78 6.36
N ILE A 153 0.05 -3.42 6.87
CA ILE A 153 -0.97 -4.09 6.05
C ILE A 153 -2.34 -3.51 6.38
N PHE A 154 -3.04 -3.01 5.37
CA PHE A 154 -4.36 -2.40 5.53
C PHE A 154 -5.41 -3.06 4.64
N PHE A 155 -6.58 -3.30 5.22
CA PHE A 155 -7.77 -3.76 4.50
C PHE A 155 -8.72 -2.59 4.29
N ASN A 156 -9.00 -2.27 3.03
CA ASN A 156 -9.82 -1.14 2.59
C ASN A 156 -11.18 -1.59 2.01
N ASN A 157 -11.47 -2.89 2.05
CA ASN A 157 -12.78 -3.48 1.74
C ASN A 157 -13.78 -3.26 2.90
N CYS A 158 -13.96 -2.01 3.33
CA CYS A 158 -14.65 -1.67 4.59
C CYS A 158 -16.18 -1.84 4.56
N HIS A 159 -16.76 -2.26 3.44
CA HIS A 159 -18.18 -2.54 3.35
C HIS A 159 -18.58 -3.70 4.30
N ALA A 160 -19.68 -3.54 5.05
CA ALA A 160 -20.26 -4.56 5.92
C ALA A 160 -19.28 -5.24 6.91
N GLY A 161 -18.22 -4.53 7.35
CA GLY A 161 -17.21 -5.06 8.27
C GLY A 161 -16.28 -6.14 7.67
N HIS A 162 -16.24 -6.28 6.34
CA HIS A 162 -15.38 -7.27 5.67
C HIS A 162 -13.89 -7.01 5.94
N ALA A 163 -13.46 -5.75 5.91
CA ALA A 163 -12.09 -5.38 6.23
C ALA A 163 -11.62 -5.92 7.58
N THR A 164 -12.41 -5.73 8.65
CA THR A 164 -12.07 -6.23 10.00
C THR A 164 -11.98 -7.74 10.03
N ARG A 165 -12.94 -8.45 9.42
CA ARG A 165 -12.92 -9.92 9.36
C ARG A 165 -11.71 -10.45 8.61
N ASN A 166 -11.37 -9.84 7.46
CA ASN A 166 -10.22 -10.27 6.69
C ASN A 166 -8.89 -9.90 7.36
N ALA A 167 -8.81 -8.76 8.05
CA ALA A 167 -7.63 -8.37 8.81
C ALA A 167 -7.34 -9.36 9.95
N LEU A 168 -8.35 -9.71 10.75
CA LEU A 168 -8.22 -10.73 11.81
C LEU A 168 -7.81 -12.09 11.22
N LYS A 169 -8.44 -12.49 10.11
CA LYS A 169 -8.12 -13.76 9.47
C LYS A 169 -6.70 -13.81 8.89
N MET A 170 -6.23 -12.72 8.31
CA MET A 170 -4.85 -12.58 7.86
C MET A 170 -3.87 -12.62 9.05
N GLN A 171 -4.20 -11.96 10.15
CA GLN A 171 -3.40 -12.01 11.39
C GLN A 171 -3.27 -13.45 11.90
N ASP A 172 -4.37 -14.20 11.99
CA ASP A 172 -4.37 -15.60 12.41
C ASP A 172 -3.49 -16.46 11.49
N MET A 173 -3.62 -16.28 10.16
CA MET A 173 -2.81 -17.00 9.18
C MET A 173 -1.32 -16.69 9.34
N LEU A 174 -0.96 -15.41 9.47
CA LEU A 174 0.43 -15.00 9.65
C LEU A 174 1.02 -15.54 10.95
N GLN A 175 0.27 -15.51 12.05
CA GLN A 175 0.72 -16.12 13.30
C GLN A 175 0.92 -17.64 13.12
N SER A 176 -0.04 -18.34 12.51
CA SER A 176 0.08 -19.79 12.29
C SER A 176 1.26 -20.20 11.39
N ASP A 177 1.61 -19.38 10.41
CA ASP A 177 2.73 -19.64 9.49
C ASP A 177 4.09 -19.17 10.06
N LEU A 178 4.12 -18.11 10.88
CA LEU A 178 5.33 -17.65 11.57
C LEU A 178 5.69 -18.53 12.78
N PHE A 179 4.69 -19.18 13.41
CA PHE A 179 4.88 -20.08 14.55
C PHE A 179 4.85 -21.57 14.20
N LYS A 180 5.14 -21.97 12.95
CA LYS A 180 5.42 -23.39 12.69
C LYS A 180 6.71 -23.76 13.45
N PRO A 181 6.67 -24.65 14.46
CA PRO A 181 7.90 -25.17 15.03
C PRO A 181 8.69 -25.81 13.89
N ASN A 182 9.98 -25.46 13.79
CA ASN A 182 10.87 -26.01 12.78
C ASN A 182 10.98 -27.53 13.00
N THR A 183 10.11 -28.31 12.36
CA THR A 183 10.10 -29.77 12.48
C THR A 183 11.14 -30.44 11.58
N ASP A 184 11.95 -29.67 10.83
CA ASP A 184 13.11 -30.21 10.13
C ASP A 184 14.34 -30.25 11.05
N SER A 185 14.33 -31.22 11.94
CA SER A 185 15.55 -31.83 12.49
C SER A 185 15.29 -33.32 12.77
N ARG A 186 15.29 -34.12 11.70
CA ARG A 186 15.80 -35.50 11.64
C ARG A 186 15.38 -36.19 10.34
N LYS A 187 16.31 -36.32 9.40
CA LYS A 187 16.78 -37.59 8.85
C LYS A 187 18.15 -37.40 8.22
#